data_AF-A0A7Y0A3N0-F1
#
_entry.id   AF-A0A7Y0A3N0-F1
#
_cell.length_a   1.000
_cell.length_b   1.000
_cell.length_c   1.000
_cell.angle_alpha   90.00
_cell.angle_beta   90.00
_cell.angle_gamma   90.00
#
_symmetry.space_group_name_H-M   'P 1'
#
loop_
_entity.id
_entity.type
_entity.pdbx_description
1 polymer ?
#
loop_
_entity_poly.entity_id
_entity_poly.type
_entity_poly.pdbx_seq_one_letter_code
_entity_poly.pdbx_strand_id
1 'polypeptide(L)'
;MEPKEIRDYHSLELLLVGSISFLGGGILEFFIWSANIWFILSLTFAFFNNFFISIITGIIALCISGSFIFWNTVLVSESGREAEIYSFEMGYFLWLASILFLTISSVYFKIKNNRPKSINSNGL
;
A
#
# COMPACT_ATOMS: atom_id res chain seq x y z
N MET A 1 31.44 -20.50 10.48
CA MET A 1 30.16 -19.96 9.98
C MET A 1 29.70 -18.97 11.03
N GLU A 2 29.67 -17.68 10.72
CA GLU A 2 29.10 -16.69 11.64
C GLU A 2 27.60 -16.99 11.82
N PRO A 3 27.05 -16.86 13.04
CA PRO A 3 25.63 -17.04 13.26
C PRO A 3 24.84 -16.00 12.47
N LYS A 4 23.90 -16.45 11.65
CA LYS A 4 22.99 -15.57 10.90
C LYS A 4 21.97 -15.02 11.90
N GLU A 5 22.17 -13.80 12.38
CA GLU A 5 21.23 -13.14 13.30
C GLU A 5 19.89 -12.88 12.57
N ILE A 6 18.81 -13.41 13.13
CA ILE A 6 17.45 -13.06 12.72
C ILE A 6 17.09 -11.79 13.48
N ARG A 7 16.73 -10.74 12.74
CA ARG A 7 16.31 -9.45 13.31
C ARG A 7 14.86 -9.19 12.96
N ASP A 8 14.09 -8.91 14.00
CA ASP A 8 12.71 -8.49 13.86
C ASP A 8 12.66 -6.98 13.68
N TYR A 9 12.01 -6.54 12.60
CA TYR A 9 11.81 -5.13 12.31
C TYR A 9 10.35 -4.75 12.54
N HIS A 10 10.13 -3.71 13.33
CA HIS A 10 8.78 -3.19 13.54
C HIS A 10 8.27 -2.50 12.27
N SER A 11 6.99 -2.70 11.95
CA SER A 11 6.40 -2.14 10.72
C SER A 11 6.45 -0.60 10.66
N LEU A 12 6.43 0.08 11.81
CA LEU A 12 6.60 1.53 11.89
C LEU A 12 8.03 1.97 11.54
N GLU A 13 9.02 1.21 11.97
CA GLU A 13 10.41 1.46 11.63
C GLU A 13 10.61 1.31 10.11
N LEU A 14 10.09 0.23 9.53
CA LEU A 14 10.14 0.00 8.08
C LEU A 14 9.42 1.10 7.28
N LEU A 15 8.31 1.65 7.81
CA LEU A 15 7.60 2.76 7.19
C LEU A 15 8.46 4.03 7.14
N LEU A 16 9.19 4.34 8.22
CA LEU A 16 10.07 5.51 8.29
C LEU A 16 11.34 5.29 7.47
N VAL A 17 11.96 4.12 7.57
CA VAL A 17 13.19 3.75 6.85
C VAL A 17 12.95 3.76 5.35
N GLY A 18 11.84 3.22 4.85
CA GLY A 18 11.55 3.20 3.41
C GLY A 18 11.50 4.59 2.76
N SER A 19 11.15 5.64 3.53
CA SER A 19 11.14 7.03 3.02
C SER A 19 12.54 7.58 2.74
N ILE A 20 13.55 7.09 3.47
CA ILE A 20 14.95 7.49 3.36
C ILE A 20 15.81 6.44 2.64
N SER A 21 15.29 5.23 2.39
CA SER A 21 16.01 4.14 1.71
C SER A 21 16.59 4.53 0.35
N PHE A 22 15.98 5.50 -0.35
CA PHE A 22 16.54 6.04 -1.59
C PHE A 22 17.95 6.64 -1.41
N LEU A 23 18.24 7.25 -0.26
CA LEU A 23 19.56 7.84 0.04
C LEU A 23 20.64 6.78 0.27
N GLY A 24 20.24 5.59 0.74
CA GLY A 24 21.12 4.44 0.98
C GLY A 24 21.26 3.48 -0.20
N GLY A 25 20.81 3.85 -1.40
CA GLY A 25 20.87 3.00 -2.61
C GLY A 25 19.72 1.99 -2.75
N GLY A 26 18.74 2.00 -1.84
CA GLY A 26 17.57 1.13 -1.86
C GLY A 26 16.48 1.58 -2.82
N ILE A 27 16.77 1.55 -4.13
CA ILE A 27 15.82 1.96 -5.19
C ILE A 27 14.58 1.06 -5.18
N LEU A 28 14.76 -0.25 -4.98
CA LEU A 28 13.65 -1.20 -4.96
C LEU A 28 12.79 -1.00 -3.71
N GLU A 29 13.41 -0.77 -2.55
CA GLU A 29 12.73 -0.51 -1.28
C GLU A 29 11.92 0.78 -1.38
N PHE A 30 12.50 1.81 -2.00
CA PHE A 30 11.79 3.05 -2.28
C PHE A 30 10.60 2.82 -3.24
N PHE A 31 10.76 1.95 -4.25
CA PHE A 31 9.66 1.59 -5.13
C PHE A 31 8.51 0.92 -4.36
N ILE A 32 8.80 -0.03 -3.47
CA ILE A 32 7.76 -0.64 -2.63
C ILE A 32 7.15 0.37 -1.67
N TRP A 33 7.98 1.21 -1.06
CA TRP A 33 7.53 2.26 -0.16
C TRP A 33 6.59 3.26 -0.86
N SER A 34 6.77 3.49 -2.17
CA SER A 34 5.88 4.34 -2.97
C SER A 34 4.41 3.91 -2.96
N ALA A 35 4.11 2.65 -2.63
CA ALA A 35 2.73 2.19 -2.40
C ALA A 35 1.99 3.06 -1.36
N ASN A 36 2.70 3.61 -0.37
CA ASN A 36 2.13 4.52 0.62
C ASN A 36 1.65 5.84 -0.01
N ILE A 37 2.42 6.39 -0.96
CA ILE A 37 2.03 7.60 -1.69
C ILE A 37 0.77 7.34 -2.51
N TRP A 38 0.73 6.22 -3.23
CA TRP A 38 -0.43 5.82 -4.02
C TRP A 38 -1.68 5.56 -3.15
N PHE A 39 -1.50 4.99 -1.96
CA PHE A 39 -2.57 4.81 -0.98
C PHE A 39 -3.12 6.16 -0.48
N ILE A 40 -2.26 7.11 -0.12
CA ILE A 40 -2.67 8.46 0.30
C ILE A 40 -3.41 9.18 -0.83
N LEU A 41 -2.94 9.06 -2.08
CA LEU A 41 -3.65 9.59 -3.24
C LEU A 41 -5.04 8.96 -3.38
N SER A 42 -5.14 7.63 -3.27
CA SER A 42 -6.42 6.91 -3.32
C SER A 42 -7.39 7.41 -2.25
N LEU A 43 -6.92 7.61 -1.03
CA LEU A 43 -7.73 8.09 0.09
C LEU A 43 -8.21 9.53 -0.15
N THR A 44 -7.30 10.39 -0.62
CA THR A 44 -7.58 11.79 -0.94
C THR A 44 -8.65 11.90 -2.03
N PHE A 45 -8.51 11.15 -3.13
CA PHE A 45 -9.50 11.15 -4.21
C PHE A 45 -10.84 10.54 -3.80
N ALA A 46 -10.84 9.52 -2.92
CA ALA A 46 -12.08 8.98 -2.34
C ALA A 46 -12.82 10.06 -1.53
N PHE A 47 -12.09 10.84 -0.73
CA PHE A 47 -12.64 11.93 0.08
C PHE A 47 -13.25 13.05 -0.77
N PHE A 48 -12.65 13.36 -1.93
CA PHE A 48 -13.18 14.33 -2.89
C PHE A 48 -14.24 13.74 -3.86
N ASN A 49 -14.79 12.56 -3.59
CA ASN A 49 -15.79 11.86 -4.42
C ASN A 49 -15.31 11.52 -5.85
N ASN A 50 -14.02 11.61 -6.13
CA ASN A 50 -13.41 11.23 -7.40
C ASN A 50 -13.09 9.72 -7.40
N PHE A 51 -14.13 8.90 -7.30
CA PHE A 51 -13.98 7.47 -7.08
C PHE A 51 -13.24 6.75 -8.21
N PHE A 52 -13.34 7.21 -9.46
CA PHE A 52 -12.59 6.60 -10.57
C PHE A 52 -11.08 6.68 -10.37
N ILE A 53 -10.57 7.88 -10.04
CA ILE A 53 -9.15 8.11 -9.80
C ILE A 53 -8.71 7.36 -8.54
N SER A 54 -9.53 7.39 -7.48
CA SER A 54 -9.28 6.65 -6.24
C SER A 54 -9.10 5.14 -6.48
N ILE A 55 -9.93 4.53 -7.34
CA ILE A 55 -9.82 3.11 -7.68
C ILE A 55 -8.50 2.84 -8.42
N ILE A 56 -8.14 3.66 -9.40
CA ILE A 56 -6.89 3.48 -10.17
C ILE A 56 -5.68 3.56 -9.25
N THR A 57 -5.58 4.60 -8.43
CA THR A 57 -4.45 4.76 -7.51
C THR A 57 -4.44 3.69 -6.41
N GLY A 58 -5.61 3.22 -5.96
CA GLY A 58 -5.73 2.11 -5.01
C GLY A 58 -5.25 0.78 -5.59
N ILE A 59 -5.59 0.49 -6.86
CA ILE A 59 -5.08 -0.69 -7.59
C ILE A 59 -3.56 -0.61 -7.75
N ILE A 60 -3.01 0.55 -8.10
CA ILE A 60 -1.56 0.73 -8.19
C ILE A 60 -0.89 0.45 -6.84
N ALA A 61 -1.43 1.00 -5.75
CA ALA A 61 -0.94 0.73 -4.39
C ALA A 61 -1.01 -0.77 -4.03
N LEU A 62 -2.09 -1.46 -4.39
CA LEU A 62 -2.26 -2.91 -4.19
C LEU A 62 -1.23 -3.73 -4.97
N CYS A 63 -1.01 -3.40 -6.25
CA CYS A 63 -0.04 -4.12 -7.07
C CYS A 63 1.38 -3.97 -6.51
N ILE A 64 1.77 -2.75 -6.12
CA ILE A 64 3.10 -2.49 -5.55
C ILE A 64 3.26 -3.19 -4.20
N SER A 65 2.33 -2.98 -3.26
CA SER A 65 2.39 -3.60 -1.93
C SER A 65 2.31 -5.14 -1.99
N GLY A 66 1.48 -5.68 -2.87
CA GLY A 66 1.34 -7.12 -3.10
C GLY A 66 2.56 -7.75 -3.77
N SER A 67 3.30 -6.99 -4.59
CA SER A 67 4.54 -7.49 -5.21
C SER A 67 5.60 -7.88 -4.17
N PHE A 68 5.54 -7.29 -2.97
CA PHE A 68 6.48 -7.57 -1.88
C PHE A 68 6.41 -9.02 -1.40
N ILE A 69 5.29 -9.72 -1.58
CA ILE A 69 5.15 -11.14 -1.21
C ILE A 69 6.15 -12.02 -1.98
N PHE A 70 6.53 -11.60 -3.19
CA PHE A 70 7.45 -12.36 -4.04
C PHE A 70 8.92 -12.06 -3.78
N TRP A 71 9.22 -11.17 -2.82
CA TRP A 71 10.59 -10.82 -2.48
C TRP A 71 11.17 -11.80 -1.47
N ASN A 72 12.43 -12.18 -1.70
CA ASN A 72 13.17 -13.07 -0.80
C ASN A 72 14.26 -12.33 0.00
N THR A 73 14.68 -11.14 -0.47
CA THR A 73 15.69 -10.31 0.19
C THR A 73 15.27 -8.84 0.22
N VAL A 74 15.81 -8.09 1.17
CA VAL A 74 15.60 -6.65 1.35
C VAL A 74 16.91 -5.98 1.79
N LEU A 75 17.18 -4.77 1.34
CA LEU A 75 18.31 -3.97 1.84
C LEU A 75 18.08 -3.55 3.29
N VAL A 76 19.03 -3.92 4.15
CA VAL A 76 18.99 -3.63 5.59
C VAL A 76 20.05 -2.62 6.01
N SER A 77 21.03 -2.32 5.14
CA SER A 77 22.04 -1.30 5.42
C SER A 77 22.27 -0.38 4.24
N GLU A 78 22.61 0.87 4.53
CA GLU A 78 23.09 1.86 3.55
C GLU A 78 24.37 1.41 2.83
N SER A 79 25.12 0.44 3.37
CA SER A 79 26.31 -0.12 2.71
C SER A 79 25.98 -1.18 1.64
N GLY A 80 24.71 -1.36 1.27
CA GLY A 80 24.30 -2.34 0.26
C GLY A 80 24.08 -3.77 0.77
N ARG A 81 24.10 -4.01 2.09
CA ARG A 81 23.88 -5.34 2.67
C ARG A 81 22.40 -5.72 2.61
N GLU A 82 22.13 -6.82 1.92
CA GLU A 82 20.83 -7.46 1.88
C GLU A 82 20.64 -8.42 3.06
N ALA A 83 19.41 -8.55 3.54
CA ALA A 83 18.99 -9.61 4.43
C ALA A 83 17.86 -10.41 3.79
N GLU A 84 17.75 -11.68 4.18
CA GLU A 84 16.66 -12.56 3.74
C GLU A 84 15.38 -12.30 4.54
N ILE A 85 14.25 -12.32 3.83
CA ILE A 85 12.93 -12.24 4.43
C ILE A 85 12.49 -13.67 4.77
N TYR A 86 12.42 -13.97 6.07
CA TYR A 86 11.97 -15.29 6.55
C TYR A 86 10.45 -15.38 6.70
N SER A 87 9.81 -14.30 7.16
CA SER A 87 8.38 -14.24 7.41
C SER A 87 7.84 -12.82 7.24
N PHE A 88 6.58 -12.71 6.83
CA PHE A 88 5.83 -11.45 6.88
C PHE A 88 5.03 -11.40 8.17
N GLU A 89 5.21 -10.33 8.93
CA GLU A 89 4.49 -10.12 10.18
C GLU A 89 3.08 -9.54 9.95
N MET A 90 2.25 -9.58 10.99
CA MET A 90 0.86 -9.11 10.94
C MET A 90 0.71 -7.66 10.44
N GLY A 91 1.69 -6.80 10.69
CA GLY A 91 1.69 -5.42 10.21
C GLY A 91 1.69 -5.29 8.68
N TYR A 92 2.36 -6.20 7.98
CA TYR A 92 2.33 -6.24 6.51
C TYR A 92 0.93 -6.57 6.00
N PHE A 93 0.28 -7.58 6.59
CA PHE A 93 -1.08 -7.96 6.21
C PHE A 93 -2.11 -6.87 6.54
N LEU A 94 -1.94 -6.17 7.67
CA LEU A 94 -2.80 -5.05 8.03
C LEU A 94 -2.67 -3.89 7.03
N TRP A 95 -1.43 -3.59 6.61
CA TRP A 95 -1.16 -2.62 5.56
C TRP A 95 -1.85 -3.00 4.25
N LEU A 96 -1.63 -4.22 3.76
CA LEU A 96 -2.26 -4.72 2.53
C LEU A 96 -3.81 -4.71 2.62
N ALA A 97 -4.36 -5.15 3.76
CA ALA A 97 -5.80 -5.16 3.99
C ALA A 97 -6.41 -3.76 3.98
N SER A 98 -5.70 -2.74 4.51
CA SER A 98 -6.17 -1.36 4.49
C SER A 98 -6.29 -0.79 3.08
N ILE A 99 -5.30 -1.07 2.21
CA ILE A 99 -5.30 -0.66 0.81
C ILE A 99 -6.43 -1.38 0.06
N LEU A 100 -6.61 -2.68 0.34
CA LEU A 100 -7.67 -3.48 -0.25
C LEU A 100 -9.06 -2.96 0.12
N PHE A 101 -9.27 -2.70 1.42
CA PHE A 101 -10.52 -2.16 1.95
C PHE A 101 -10.85 -0.82 1.29
N LEU A 102 -9.90 0.12 1.24
CA LEU A 102 -10.10 1.42 0.58
C LEU A 102 -10.50 1.25 -0.89
N THR A 103 -9.81 0.38 -1.62
CA THR A 103 -10.08 0.14 -3.05
C THR A 103 -11.49 -0.41 -3.26
N ILE A 104 -11.91 -1.39 -2.45
CA ILE A 104 -13.26 -1.97 -2.51
C ILE A 104 -14.33 -0.92 -2.14
N SER A 105 -14.10 -0.13 -1.08
CA SER A 105 -15.00 0.95 -0.68
C SER A 105 -15.18 1.96 -1.81
N SER A 106 -14.10 2.37 -2.48
CA SER A 106 -14.18 3.30 -3.62
C SER A 106 -14.98 2.73 -4.80
N VAL A 107 -14.84 1.43 -5.10
CA VAL A 107 -15.69 0.75 -6.10
C VAL A 107 -17.16 0.77 -5.68
N TYR A 108 -17.45 0.41 -4.43
CA TYR A 108 -18.81 0.40 -3.89
C TYR A 108 -19.47 1.79 -3.97
N PHE A 109 -18.76 2.84 -3.54
CA PHE A 109 -19.28 4.21 -3.60
C PHE A 109 -19.50 4.70 -5.03
N LYS A 110 -18.61 4.35 -5.97
CA LYS A 110 -18.81 4.66 -7.39
C LYS A 110 -20.10 4.04 -7.92
N ILE A 111 -20.35 2.77 -7.63
CA ILE A 111 -21.58 2.06 -8.06
C ILE A 111 -22.80 2.70 -7.40
N LYS A 112 -22.74 3.02 -6.10
CA LYS A 112 -23.83 3.67 -5.37
C LYS A 112 -24.15 5.06 -5.92
N ASN A 113 -23.14 5.87 -6.23
CA ASN A 113 -23.32 7.23 -6.75
C ASN A 113 -23.90 7.26 -8.17
N ASN A 114 -23.62 6.22 -8.97
CA ASN A 114 -24.15 6.08 -10.33
C ASN A 114 -25.57 5.52 -10.40
N ARG A 115 -26.19 5.14 -9.27
CA ARG A 115 -27.60 4.73 -9.28
C ARG A 115 -28.45 5.98 -9.54
N PRO A 116 -29.38 5.96 -10.51
CA PRO A 116 -30.32 7.06 -10.68
C PRO A 116 -31.08 7.23 -9.36
N LYS A 117 -31.11 8.47 -8.83
CA LYS A 117 -32.06 8.79 -7.77
C LYS A 117 -33.44 8.45 -8.32
N SER A 118 -34.13 7.47 -7.75
CA SER A 118 -35.50 7.15 -8.17
C SER A 118 -36.31 8.44 -8.10
N ILE A 119 -36.79 8.90 -9.26
CA ILE A 119 -37.68 10.05 -9.34
C ILE A 119 -38.88 9.70 -8.49
N ASN A 120 -39.07 10.44 -7.39
CA ASN A 120 -40.22 10.29 -6.51
C ASN A 120 -41.45 10.74 -7.30
N SER A 121 -42.18 9.80 -7.92
CA SER A 121 -43.33 10.07 -8.80
C SER A 121 -44.62 10.34 -8.03
N ASN A 122 -44.57 11.10 -6.94
CA ASN A 122 -45.74 11.45 -6.14
C ASN A 122 -45.88 12.97 -5.99
N GLY A 123 -45.97 13.66 -7.13
CA GLY A 123 -46.33 15.08 -7.20
C GLY A 123 -47.46 15.30 -8.19
N LEU A 124 -48.61 14.68 -7.90
CA LEU A 124 -49.92 15.17 -8.32
C LEU A 124 -50.34 16.30 -7.39
#